data_AF-W5NZN2-F1
#
_entry.id   AF-W5NZN2-F1
#
_cell.length_a   1.000
_cell.length_b   1.000
_cell.length_c   1.000
_cell.angle_alpha   90.00
_cell.angle_beta   90.00
_cell.angle_gamma   90.00
#
_symmetry.space_group_name_H-M   'P 1'
#
loop_
_entity.id
_entity.type
_entity.pdbx_description
1 polymer ?
#
loop_
_entity_poly.entity_id
_entity_poly.type
_entity_poly.pdbx_seq_one_letter_code
_entity_poly.pdbx_strand_id
1 'polypeptide(L)'
;AGYGHTVPLSDGGKAFCIIYSVIGIPFTLLFLTAVVQRVTIHVTRRPVLYFHVRWGFSKQAVAIVHAVLLGVVTVSCFFFIPAAVFSVLEEDWNFLESFYFCFISLSTIGLGDYVPGEGYNQKFRELYKIGITCYLLLGLIAMLVVLETFCELHELKKFRKMFYVKKDKEEDQMHIIEHDQLSFSSIMDQAAGVKEDQKQNEPFVSPPPPALADGAADH
;
A
#
# COMPACT_ATOMS: atom_id res chain seq x y z
N ALA A 1 15.60 -9.40 4.57
CA ALA A 1 15.94 -8.70 3.31
C ALA A 1 16.75 -9.64 2.43
N GLY A 2 16.67 -9.50 1.11
CA GLY A 2 17.37 -10.36 0.14
C GLY A 2 18.62 -9.68 -0.42
N TYR A 3 19.68 -9.60 0.38
CA TYR A 3 20.88 -8.78 0.10
C TYR A 3 21.68 -9.17 -1.15
N GLY A 4 21.47 -10.35 -1.75
CA GLY A 4 22.15 -10.74 -3.00
C GLY A 4 23.65 -11.07 -2.89
N HIS A 5 24.30 -10.91 -1.73
CA HIS A 5 25.70 -11.32 -1.51
C HIS A 5 25.89 -12.85 -1.56
N THR A 6 24.84 -13.62 -1.25
CA THR A 6 24.79 -15.07 -1.41
C THR A 6 23.57 -15.46 -2.25
N VAL A 7 23.80 -16.06 -3.42
CA VAL A 7 22.75 -16.45 -4.38
C VAL A 7 22.91 -17.90 -4.85
N PRO A 8 21.81 -18.62 -5.15
CA PRO A 8 21.90 -19.97 -5.70
C PRO A 8 22.50 -19.93 -7.11
N LEU A 9 23.61 -20.64 -7.30
CA LEU A 9 24.31 -20.70 -8.60
C LEU A 9 23.76 -21.80 -9.51
N SER A 10 23.37 -22.94 -8.95
CA SER A 10 22.85 -24.09 -9.71
C SER A 10 21.38 -23.93 -10.10
N ASP A 11 20.98 -24.51 -11.23
CA ASP A 11 19.59 -24.44 -11.69
C ASP A 11 18.62 -25.13 -10.73
N GLY A 12 19.03 -26.24 -10.13
CA GLY A 12 18.29 -26.89 -9.05
C GLY A 12 18.14 -26.00 -7.80
N GLY A 13 19.21 -25.29 -7.41
CA GLY A 13 19.17 -24.34 -6.29
C GLY A 13 18.25 -23.15 -6.55
N LYS A 14 18.24 -22.63 -7.79
CA LYS A 14 17.32 -21.56 -8.22
C LYS A 14 15.87 -22.03 -8.19
N ALA A 15 15.57 -23.21 -8.74
CA ALA A 15 14.23 -23.79 -8.71
C ALA A 15 13.73 -24.02 -7.28
N PHE A 16 14.58 -24.56 -6.40
CA PHE A 16 14.28 -24.71 -4.97
C PHE A 16 13.99 -23.35 -4.30
N CYS A 17 14.81 -22.33 -4.56
CA CYS A 17 14.63 -20.99 -4.01
C CYS A 17 13.29 -20.36 -4.41
N ILE A 18 12.83 -20.59 -5.64
CA ILE A 18 11.52 -20.13 -6.12
C ILE A 18 10.40 -20.81 -5.31
N ILE A 19 10.40 -22.14 -5.23
CA ILE A 19 9.37 -22.91 -4.50
C ILE A 19 9.35 -22.53 -3.02
N TYR A 20 10.53 -22.43 -2.41
CA TYR A 20 10.69 -22.00 -1.02
C TYR A 20 10.11 -20.61 -0.77
N SER A 21 10.36 -19.66 -1.66
CA SER A 21 9.86 -18.28 -1.51
C SER A 21 8.35 -18.18 -1.68
N VAL A 22 7.76 -18.93 -2.62
CA VAL A 22 6.31 -18.96 -2.86
C VAL A 22 5.55 -19.43 -1.61
N ILE A 23 6.09 -20.39 -0.86
CA ILE A 23 5.46 -20.90 0.36
C ILE A 23 5.88 -20.07 1.59
N GLY A 24 7.15 -19.72 1.67
CA GLY A 24 7.77 -19.06 2.82
C GLY A 24 7.34 -17.61 2.99
N ILE A 25 7.17 -16.84 1.91
CA ILE A 25 6.77 -15.42 2.01
C ILE A 25 5.35 -15.30 2.61
N PRO A 26 4.32 -16.00 2.11
CA PRO A 26 3.00 -15.96 2.74
C PRO A 26 3.03 -16.42 4.20
N PHE A 27 3.77 -17.48 4.51
CA PHE A 27 3.91 -18.00 5.87
C PHE A 27 4.57 -16.97 6.81
N THR A 28 5.66 -16.34 6.37
CA THR A 28 6.35 -15.30 7.15
C THR A 28 5.51 -14.06 7.33
N LEU A 29 4.74 -13.62 6.32
CA LEU A 29 3.81 -12.51 6.46
C LEU A 29 2.68 -12.82 7.44
N LEU A 30 2.11 -14.02 7.40
CA LEU A 30 1.10 -14.46 8.36
C LEU A 30 1.66 -14.49 9.79
N PHE A 31 2.84 -15.06 9.97
CA PHE A 31 3.54 -15.10 11.25
C PHE A 31 3.81 -13.69 11.78
N LEU A 32 4.41 -12.82 10.97
CA LEU A 32 4.69 -11.43 11.35
C LEU A 32 3.41 -10.69 11.72
N THR A 33 2.34 -10.84 10.95
CA THR A 33 1.04 -10.21 11.24
C THR A 33 0.49 -10.67 12.59
N ALA A 34 0.49 -11.98 12.85
CA ALA A 34 0.01 -12.53 14.12
C ALA A 34 0.82 -12.02 15.32
N VAL A 35 2.15 -12.00 15.20
CA VAL A 35 3.05 -11.48 16.24
C VAL A 35 2.83 -9.99 16.47
N VAL A 36 2.84 -9.19 15.41
CA VAL A 36 2.65 -7.73 15.47
C VAL A 36 1.31 -7.38 16.11
N GLN A 37 0.23 -8.08 15.76
CA GLN A 37 -1.09 -7.86 16.39
C GLN A 37 -1.06 -8.18 17.88
N ARG A 38 -0.46 -9.30 18.28
CA ARG A 38 -0.33 -9.69 19.69
C ARG A 38 0.49 -8.68 20.49
N VAL A 39 1.64 -8.27 19.94
CA VAL A 39 2.55 -7.29 20.58
C VAL A 39 1.87 -5.92 20.67
N THR A 40 1.23 -5.44 19.61
CA THR A 40 0.55 -4.13 19.58
C THR A 40 -0.59 -4.04 20.60
N ILE A 41 -1.32 -5.13 20.84
CA ILE A 41 -2.34 -5.17 21.91
C ILE A 41 -1.70 -4.90 23.28
N HIS A 42 -0.54 -5.49 23.54
CA HIS A 42 0.15 -5.37 24.82
C HIS A 42 0.89 -4.03 24.97
N VAL A 43 1.62 -3.63 23.93
CA VAL A 43 2.52 -2.47 23.93
C VAL A 43 1.78 -1.16 23.68
N THR A 44 0.68 -1.17 22.92
CA THR A 44 -0.02 0.07 22.54
C THR A 44 -1.43 0.14 23.13
N ARG A 45 -2.30 -0.85 22.87
CA ARG A 45 -3.72 -0.72 23.23
C ARG A 45 -3.96 -0.72 24.74
N ARG A 46 -3.30 -1.60 25.50
CA ARG A 46 -3.41 -1.66 26.97
C ARG A 46 -2.93 -0.39 27.66
N PRO A 47 -1.71 0.15 27.41
CA PRO A 47 -1.26 1.35 28.09
C PRO A 47 -2.07 2.58 27.69
N VAL A 48 -2.39 2.77 26.41
CA VAL A 48 -3.21 3.93 25.99
C VAL A 48 -4.58 3.92 26.68
N LEU A 49 -5.22 2.75 26.80
CA LEU A 49 -6.49 2.63 27.52
C LEU A 49 -6.32 2.88 29.03
N TYR A 50 -5.26 2.35 29.64
CA TYR A 50 -4.96 2.55 31.05
C TYR A 50 -4.78 4.04 31.37
N PHE A 51 -3.97 4.76 30.59
CA PHE A 51 -3.71 6.19 30.80
C PHE A 51 -4.98 7.04 30.58
N HIS A 52 -5.78 6.72 29.57
CA HIS A 52 -7.07 7.36 29.34
C HIS A 52 -8.02 7.19 30.54
N VAL A 53 -8.21 5.96 31.02
CA VAL A 53 -9.15 5.66 32.11
C VAL A 53 -8.65 6.18 33.46
N ARG A 54 -7.34 6.10 33.72
CA ARG A 54 -6.78 6.48 35.02
C ARG A 54 -6.62 7.98 35.20
N TRP A 55 -6.21 8.72 34.17
CA TRP A 55 -5.92 10.15 34.24
C TRP A 55 -6.96 11.04 33.55
N GLY A 56 -7.95 10.46 32.86
CA GLY A 56 -9.04 11.22 32.23
C GLY A 56 -8.64 12.04 30.99
N PHE A 57 -7.45 11.80 30.42
CA PHE A 57 -7.02 12.47 29.19
C PHE A 57 -7.79 12.00 27.96
N SER A 58 -7.85 12.84 26.91
CA SER A 58 -8.49 12.44 25.65
C SER A 58 -7.72 11.29 24.97
N LYS A 59 -8.45 10.31 24.45
CA LYS A 59 -7.86 9.09 23.86
C LYS A 59 -6.90 9.40 22.71
N GLN A 60 -7.19 10.44 21.93
CA GLN A 60 -6.39 10.85 20.79
C GLN A 60 -5.03 11.45 21.22
N ALA A 61 -5.02 12.33 22.21
CA ALA A 61 -3.76 12.94 22.69
C ALA A 61 -2.82 11.88 23.28
N VAL A 62 -3.35 10.98 24.12
CA VAL A 62 -2.57 9.86 24.70
C VAL A 62 -2.02 8.95 23.61
N ALA A 63 -2.83 8.61 22.59
CA ALA A 63 -2.39 7.76 21.49
C ALA A 63 -1.26 8.41 20.66
N ILE A 64 -1.34 9.71 20.38
CA ILE A 64 -0.30 10.43 19.64
C ILE A 64 1.00 10.49 20.45
N VAL A 65 0.92 10.90 21.72
CA VAL A 65 2.10 10.96 22.60
C VAL A 65 2.75 9.58 22.73
N HIS A 66 1.94 8.53 22.92
CA HIS A 66 2.41 7.16 22.98
C HIS A 66 3.08 6.72 21.67
N ALA A 67 2.47 6.99 20.51
CA ALA A 67 3.03 6.64 19.21
C ALA A 67 4.38 7.33 18.95
N VAL A 68 4.48 8.63 19.27
CA VAL A 68 5.73 9.39 19.16
C VAL A 68 6.80 8.82 20.09
N LEU A 69 6.45 8.58 21.36
CA LEU A 69 7.38 7.99 22.33
C LEU A 69 7.86 6.61 21.88
N LEU A 70 6.95 5.74 21.45
CA LEU A 70 7.28 4.41 20.94
C LEU A 70 8.19 4.49 19.70
N GLY A 71 7.93 5.43 18.79
CA GLY A 71 8.78 5.69 17.64
C GLY A 71 10.21 6.10 18.04
N VAL A 72 10.33 7.06 18.97
CA VAL A 72 11.64 7.51 19.49
C VAL A 72 12.40 6.37 20.17
N VAL A 73 11.72 5.55 20.97
CA VAL A 73 12.32 4.38 21.62
C VAL A 73 12.81 3.37 20.58
N THR A 74 11.98 3.03 19.59
CA THR A 74 12.36 2.09 18.53
C THR A 74 13.54 2.60 17.72
N VAL A 75 13.54 3.87 17.31
CA VAL A 75 14.67 4.47 16.57
C VAL A 75 15.95 4.43 17.41
N SER A 76 15.86 4.76 18.70
CA SER A 76 17.01 4.67 19.62
C SER A 76 17.54 3.24 19.75
N CYS A 77 16.66 2.28 20.04
CA CYS A 77 17.04 0.90 20.35
C CYS A 77 17.40 0.06 19.13
N PHE A 78 16.86 0.33 17.95
CA PHE A 78 17.04 -0.48 16.75
C PHE A 78 17.85 0.20 15.64
N PHE A 79 18.14 1.50 15.76
CA PHE A 79 19.02 2.20 14.81
C PHE A 79 20.24 2.76 15.51
N PHE A 80 20.10 3.67 16.47
CA PHE A 80 21.26 4.34 17.07
C PHE A 80 22.15 3.39 17.88
N ILE A 81 21.57 2.55 18.75
CA ILE A 81 22.35 1.59 19.55
C ILE A 81 23.00 0.53 18.64
N PRO A 82 22.30 -0.15 17.72
CA PRO A 82 22.93 -1.12 16.84
C PRO A 82 23.94 -0.48 15.89
N ALA A 83 23.71 0.74 15.39
CA ALA A 83 24.69 1.45 14.56
C ALA A 83 26.01 1.69 15.32
N ALA A 84 25.93 2.09 16.59
CA ALA A 84 27.12 2.22 17.43
C ALA A 84 27.83 0.88 17.62
N VAL A 85 27.07 -0.20 17.85
CA VAL A 85 27.62 -1.56 17.98
C VAL A 85 28.28 -2.02 16.69
N PHE A 86 27.61 -1.90 15.54
CA PHE A 86 28.17 -2.30 14.23
C PHE A 86 29.40 -1.47 13.85
N SER A 87 29.45 -0.17 14.19
CA SER A 87 30.65 0.65 13.93
C SER A 87 31.87 0.27 14.78
N VAL A 88 31.67 -0.53 15.83
CA VAL A 88 32.75 -1.10 16.65
C VAL A 88 33.07 -2.53 16.23
N LEU A 89 32.08 -3.30 15.79
CA LEU A 89 32.25 -4.69 15.37
C LEU A 89 32.80 -4.84 13.95
N GLU A 90 32.43 -3.94 13.04
CA GLU A 90 32.88 -3.92 11.66
C GLU A 90 33.95 -2.84 11.49
N GLU A 91 35.21 -3.26 11.34
CA GLU A 91 36.38 -2.35 11.32
C GLU A 91 36.34 -1.35 10.16
N ASP A 92 35.75 -1.74 9.03
CA ASP A 92 35.67 -0.94 7.82
C ASP A 92 34.46 0.02 7.81
N TRP A 93 33.62 0.00 8.85
CA TRP A 93 32.37 0.77 8.88
C TRP A 93 32.45 1.93 9.86
N ASN A 94 32.17 3.13 9.39
CA ASN A 94 31.88 4.25 10.25
C ASN A 94 30.43 4.20 10.80
N PHE A 95 30.11 5.10 11.72
CA PHE A 95 28.78 5.18 12.33
C PHE A 95 27.65 5.41 11.32
N LEU A 96 27.87 6.26 10.32
CA LEU A 96 26.86 6.57 9.30
C LEU A 96 26.59 5.35 8.42
N GLU A 97 27.63 4.61 8.04
CA GLU A 97 27.52 3.36 7.27
C GLU A 97 26.78 2.29 8.07
N SER A 98 27.08 2.18 9.37
CA SER A 98 26.38 1.28 10.29
C SER A 98 24.91 1.64 10.47
N PHE A 99 24.60 2.94 10.60
CA PHE A 99 23.21 3.42 10.67
C PHE A 99 22.47 3.19 9.35
N TYR A 100 23.16 3.44 8.23
CA TYR A 100 22.65 3.18 6.89
C TYR A 100 22.31 1.71 6.70
N PHE A 101 23.21 0.80 7.10
CA PHE A 101 22.95 -0.63 7.15
C PHE A 101 21.69 -0.96 7.95
N CYS A 102 21.55 -0.45 9.18
CA CYS A 102 20.34 -0.66 9.99
C CYS A 102 19.08 -0.22 9.23
N PHE A 103 19.13 0.95 8.59
CA PHE A 103 18.01 1.49 7.83
C PHE A 103 17.62 0.64 6.61
N ILE A 104 18.55 0.34 5.70
CA ILE A 104 18.23 -0.45 4.49
C ILE A 104 17.79 -1.88 4.85
N SER A 105 18.27 -2.39 5.97
CA SER A 105 17.97 -3.75 6.43
C SER A 105 16.58 -3.86 7.07
N LEU A 106 16.26 -2.97 8.00
CA LEU A 106 14.97 -2.98 8.71
C LEU A 106 13.81 -2.42 7.87
N SER A 107 14.11 -1.57 6.89
CA SER A 107 13.14 -1.19 5.84
C SER A 107 12.92 -2.30 4.80
N THR A 108 13.68 -3.40 4.89
CA THR A 108 13.66 -4.54 3.95
C THR A 108 14.10 -4.22 2.51
N ILE A 109 14.69 -3.04 2.27
CA ILE A 109 15.29 -2.68 0.97
C ILE A 109 16.44 -3.64 0.63
N GLY A 110 17.38 -3.83 1.56
CA GLY A 110 18.44 -4.83 1.48
C GLY A 110 19.34 -4.73 0.25
N LEU A 111 19.98 -3.58 0.02
CA LEU A 111 20.86 -3.39 -1.14
C LEU A 111 22.06 -4.32 -1.15
N GLY A 112 22.60 -4.67 0.02
CA GLY A 112 23.68 -5.65 0.17
C GLY A 112 25.09 -5.11 -0.08
N ASP A 113 25.21 -3.80 -0.23
CA ASP A 113 26.49 -3.07 -0.22
C ASP A 113 27.17 -3.09 1.15
N TYR A 114 26.38 -3.10 2.23
CA TYR A 114 26.83 -3.33 3.60
C TYR A 114 26.18 -4.61 4.16
N VAL A 115 27.01 -5.61 4.48
CA VAL A 115 26.59 -6.87 5.12
C VAL A 115 27.56 -7.21 6.26
N PRO A 116 27.09 -7.27 7.52
CA PRO A 116 27.96 -7.57 8.65
C PRO A 116 28.32 -9.06 8.66
N GLY A 117 29.49 -9.38 9.18
CA GLY A 117 29.93 -10.78 9.32
C GLY A 117 30.64 -11.36 8.10
N GLU A 118 31.15 -10.51 7.20
CA GLU A 118 31.89 -10.92 6.00
C GLU A 118 33.41 -10.66 6.08
N GLY A 119 33.91 -10.12 7.20
CA GLY A 119 35.35 -9.93 7.43
C GLY A 119 36.15 -11.23 7.54
N TYR A 120 37.39 -11.22 7.03
CA TYR A 120 38.24 -12.42 6.84
C TYR A 120 38.71 -13.11 8.14
N ASN A 121 38.58 -12.48 9.32
CA ASN A 121 39.13 -12.95 10.60
C ASN A 121 38.20 -12.80 11.82
N GLN A 122 36.88 -12.88 11.64
CA GLN A 122 35.94 -12.77 12.77
C GLN A 122 35.85 -14.07 13.58
N LYS A 123 36.34 -14.05 14.84
CA LYS A 123 36.11 -15.13 15.81
C LYS A 123 34.60 -15.22 16.12
N PHE A 124 34.06 -16.43 16.21
CA PHE A 124 32.63 -16.69 16.47
C PHE A 124 31.65 -16.19 15.39
N ARG A 125 32.07 -16.15 14.12
CA ARG A 125 31.25 -15.72 12.97
C ARG A 125 29.85 -16.35 12.92
N GLU A 126 29.72 -17.64 13.20
CA GLU A 126 28.41 -18.33 13.19
C GLU A 126 27.43 -17.75 14.24
N LEU A 127 27.90 -17.53 15.47
CA LEU A 127 27.09 -16.93 16.53
C LEU A 127 26.72 -15.48 16.18
N TYR A 128 27.64 -14.74 15.57
CA TYR A 128 27.39 -13.38 15.12
C TYR A 128 26.31 -13.33 14.02
N LYS A 129 26.37 -14.22 13.01
CA LYS A 129 25.34 -14.33 11.98
C LYS A 129 23.97 -14.70 12.53
N ILE A 130 23.91 -15.59 13.51
CA ILE A 130 22.67 -15.90 14.24
C ILE A 130 22.17 -14.64 14.96
N GLY A 131 23.05 -13.92 15.66
CA GLY A 131 22.74 -12.65 16.33
C GLY A 131 22.16 -11.59 15.38
N ILE A 132 22.78 -11.39 14.21
CA ILE A 132 22.29 -10.50 13.16
C ILE A 132 20.91 -10.95 12.68
N THR A 133 20.69 -12.24 12.47
CA THR A 133 19.39 -12.78 12.04
C THR A 133 18.31 -12.49 13.08
N CYS A 134 18.60 -12.70 14.37
CA CYS A 134 17.69 -12.34 15.46
C CYS A 134 17.42 -10.84 15.54
N TYR A 135 18.46 -10.01 15.37
CA TYR A 135 18.34 -8.55 15.32
C TYR A 135 17.41 -8.12 14.18
N LEU A 136 17.62 -8.62 12.96
CA LEU A 136 16.80 -8.27 11.79
C LEU A 136 15.34 -8.69 11.98
N LEU A 137 15.10 -9.88 12.52
CA LEU A 137 13.75 -10.36 12.80
C LEU A 137 13.05 -9.49 13.85
N LEU A 138 13.71 -9.24 14.98
CA LEU A 138 13.14 -8.46 16.08
C LEU A 138 12.95 -6.99 15.69
N GLY A 139 13.92 -6.40 15.00
CA GLY A 139 13.84 -5.03 14.50
C GLY A 139 12.73 -4.86 13.46
N LEU A 140 12.53 -5.85 12.57
CA LEU A 140 11.40 -5.83 11.64
C LEU A 140 10.07 -5.87 12.39
N ILE A 141 9.92 -6.75 13.39
CA ILE A 141 8.72 -6.79 14.23
C ILE A 141 8.51 -5.44 14.93
N ALA A 142 9.54 -4.83 15.50
CA ALA A 142 9.46 -3.53 16.15
C ALA A 142 9.01 -2.42 15.18
N MET A 143 9.59 -2.37 13.98
CA MET A 143 9.19 -1.42 12.93
C MET A 143 7.73 -1.62 12.51
N LEU A 144 7.28 -2.87 12.36
CA LEU A 144 5.88 -3.17 12.03
C LEU A 144 4.92 -2.80 13.17
N VAL A 145 5.31 -2.97 14.44
CA VAL A 145 4.51 -2.54 15.61
C VAL A 145 4.39 -1.02 15.66
N VAL A 146 5.47 -0.29 15.38
CA VAL A 146 5.45 1.17 15.28
C VAL A 146 4.53 1.59 14.13
N LEU A 147 4.69 0.99 12.94
CA LEU A 147 3.85 1.26 11.78
C LEU A 147 2.37 1.00 12.07
N GLU A 148 2.03 -0.15 12.67
CA GLU A 148 0.65 -0.48 13.07
C GLU A 148 0.12 0.55 14.07
N THR A 149 0.93 0.95 15.04
CA THR A 149 0.57 1.97 16.04
C THR A 149 0.27 3.32 15.39
N PHE A 150 1.08 3.78 14.43
CA PHE A 150 0.80 4.98 13.65
C PHE A 150 -0.46 4.79 12.80
N CYS A 151 -0.60 3.68 12.09
CA CYS A 151 -1.77 3.34 11.28
C CYS A 151 -3.08 3.25 12.09
N GLU A 152 -3.01 3.01 13.40
CA GLU A 152 -4.15 3.02 14.31
C GLU A 152 -4.61 4.44 14.70
N LEU A 153 -3.78 5.46 14.52
CA LEU A 153 -4.11 6.85 14.85
C LEU A 153 -5.29 7.36 14.00
N HIS A 154 -6.16 8.14 14.63
CA HIS A 154 -7.39 8.63 14.01
C HIS A 154 -7.12 9.50 12.77
N GLU A 155 -6.10 10.34 12.81
CA GLU A 155 -5.70 11.20 11.69
C GLU A 155 -5.26 10.38 10.48
N LEU A 156 -4.45 9.32 10.70
CA LEU A 156 -4.02 8.42 9.64
C LEU A 156 -5.16 7.55 9.11
N LYS A 157 -6.10 7.14 9.98
CA LYS A 157 -7.33 6.46 9.54
C LYS A 157 -8.21 7.37 8.67
N LYS A 158 -8.36 8.64 9.03
CA LYS A 158 -9.12 9.63 8.26
C LYS A 158 -8.44 9.91 6.92
N PHE A 159 -7.13 10.11 6.92
CA PHE A 159 -6.32 10.26 5.71
C PHE A 159 -6.44 9.02 4.81
N ARG A 160 -6.23 7.81 5.33
CA ARG A 160 -6.39 6.56 4.58
C ARG A 160 -7.80 6.39 4.00
N LYS A 161 -8.84 6.68 4.78
CA LYS A 161 -10.23 6.67 4.28
C LYS A 161 -10.45 7.70 3.18
N MET A 162 -9.86 8.89 3.28
CA MET A 162 -9.94 9.91 2.22
C MET A 162 -9.34 9.42 0.90
N PHE A 163 -8.17 8.76 0.94
CA PHE A 163 -7.57 8.16 -0.26
C PHE A 163 -8.40 7.01 -0.82
N TYR A 164 -8.93 6.14 0.04
CA TYR A 164 -9.79 5.04 -0.39
C TYR A 164 -11.11 5.55 -1.01
N VAL A 165 -11.77 6.50 -0.37
CA VAL A 165 -13.03 7.12 -0.85
C VAL A 165 -12.80 7.93 -2.14
N LYS A 166 -11.63 8.58 -2.29
CA LYS A 166 -11.30 9.28 -3.53
C LYS A 166 -11.13 8.31 -4.69
N LYS A 167 -10.47 7.16 -4.47
CA LYS A 167 -10.32 6.11 -5.48
C LYS A 167 -11.68 5.50 -5.88
N ASP A 168 -12.54 5.21 -4.92
CA ASP A 168 -13.90 4.67 -5.12
C ASP A 168 -14.75 5.65 -5.96
N LYS A 169 -14.69 6.96 -5.63
CA LYS A 169 -15.42 8.00 -6.36
C LYS A 169 -14.90 8.22 -7.79
N GLU A 170 -13.60 8.06 -8.02
CA GLU A 170 -13.00 8.12 -9.37
C GLU A 170 -13.41 6.92 -10.22
N GLU A 171 -13.45 5.71 -9.64
CA GLU A 171 -13.92 4.49 -10.33
C GLU A 171 -15.44 4.55 -10.64
N ASP A 172 -16.27 4.96 -9.67
CA ASP A 172 -17.72 5.13 -9.88
C ASP A 172 -18.04 6.22 -10.89
N GLN A 173 -17.35 7.38 -10.85
CA GLN A 173 -17.56 8.42 -11.85
C GLN A 173 -17.19 7.93 -13.26
N MET A 174 -16.11 7.17 -13.39
CA MET A 174 -15.71 6.64 -14.70
C MET A 174 -16.73 5.64 -15.23
N HIS A 175 -17.26 4.76 -14.38
CA HIS A 175 -18.31 3.80 -14.75
C HIS A 175 -19.64 4.48 -15.11
N ILE A 176 -20.02 5.57 -14.43
CA ILE A 176 -21.23 6.35 -14.77
C ILE A 176 -21.06 7.02 -16.13
N ILE A 177 -19.89 7.63 -16.41
CA ILE A 177 -19.61 8.28 -17.69
C ILE A 177 -19.60 7.26 -18.84
N GLU A 178 -19.03 6.08 -18.63
CA GLU A 178 -19.01 5.01 -19.65
C GLU A 178 -20.41 4.46 -19.93
N HIS A 179 -21.22 4.24 -18.89
CA HIS A 179 -22.61 3.82 -19.04
C HIS A 179 -23.45 4.88 -19.78
N ASP A 180 -23.29 6.16 -19.47
CA ASP A 180 -23.99 7.25 -20.16
C ASP A 180 -23.57 7.35 -21.64
N GLN A 181 -22.27 7.22 -21.94
CA GLN A 181 -21.75 7.18 -23.32
C GLN A 181 -22.34 6.02 -24.13
N LEU A 182 -22.36 4.81 -23.57
CA LEU A 182 -22.93 3.62 -24.21
C LEU A 182 -24.45 3.72 -24.38
N SER A 183 -25.14 4.30 -23.40
CA SER A 183 -26.58 4.55 -23.50
C SER A 183 -26.90 5.54 -24.62
N PHE A 184 -26.12 6.63 -24.72
CA PHE A 184 -26.31 7.66 -25.74
C PHE A 184 -26.01 7.11 -27.15
N SER A 185 -24.95 6.33 -27.32
CA SER A 185 -24.66 5.66 -28.60
C SER A 185 -25.76 4.69 -29.01
N SER A 186 -26.30 3.90 -28.06
CA SER A 186 -27.37 2.95 -28.35
C SER A 186 -28.70 3.62 -28.78
N ILE A 187 -29.04 4.76 -28.17
CA ILE A 187 -30.23 5.55 -28.52
C ILE A 187 -30.06 6.18 -29.90
N MET A 188 -28.87 6.68 -30.21
CA MET A 188 -28.56 7.23 -31.53
C MET A 188 -28.65 6.16 -32.63
N ASP A 189 -28.13 4.95 -32.39
CA ASP A 189 -28.22 3.83 -33.33
C ASP A 189 -29.67 3.38 -33.55
N GLN A 190 -30.49 3.29 -32.49
CA GLN A 190 -31.92 3.00 -32.62
C GLN A 190 -32.66 4.09 -33.39
N ALA A 191 -32.38 5.36 -33.11
CA ALA A 191 -33.01 6.48 -33.81
C ALA A 191 -32.58 6.59 -35.29
N ALA A 192 -31.36 6.13 -35.63
CA ALA A 192 -30.89 6.03 -36.99
C ALA A 192 -31.56 4.88 -37.75
N GLY A 193 -31.70 3.70 -37.13
CA GLY A 193 -32.39 2.55 -37.74
C GLY A 193 -33.88 2.79 -37.98
N VAL A 194 -34.57 3.44 -37.03
CA VAL A 194 -36.00 3.81 -37.18
C VAL A 194 -36.23 4.77 -38.36
N LYS A 195 -35.25 5.63 -38.67
CA LYS A 195 -35.31 6.54 -39.83
C LYS A 195 -35.11 5.82 -41.17
N GLU A 196 -34.38 4.71 -41.20
CA GLU A 196 -34.24 3.90 -42.42
C GLU A 196 -35.51 3.09 -42.71
N ASP A 197 -36.11 2.47 -41.70
CA ASP A 197 -37.37 1.71 -41.86
C ASP A 197 -38.55 2.61 -42.27
N GLN A 198 -38.60 3.84 -41.76
CA GLN A 198 -39.68 4.78 -42.10
C GLN A 198 -39.55 5.35 -43.53
N LYS A 199 -38.34 5.39 -44.10
CA LYS A 199 -38.13 5.86 -45.47
C LYS A 199 -38.52 4.81 -46.54
N GLN A 200 -38.67 3.55 -46.13
CA GLN A 200 -39.04 2.45 -47.04
C GLN A 200 -40.55 2.23 -47.18
N ASN A 201 -41.37 2.89 -46.34
CA ASN A 201 -42.83 2.67 -46.24
C ASN A 201 -43.72 3.89 -46.58
N GLU A 202 -43.19 4.96 -47.18
CA GLU A 202 -44.02 6.09 -47.62
C GLU A 202 -44.80 5.78 -48.92
N PRO A 203 -46.15 5.88 -48.95
CA PRO A 203 -46.93 5.77 -50.16
C PRO A 203 -46.82 7.05 -51.01
N PHE A 204 -46.70 6.90 -52.33
CA PHE A 204 -46.66 8.00 -53.29
C PHE A 204 -48.00 8.77 -53.28
N VAL A 205 -48.02 10.00 -52.76
CA VAL A 205 -49.22 10.87 -52.74
C VAL A 205 -49.07 12.00 -53.76
N SER A 206 -50.02 12.07 -54.68
CA SER A 206 -50.17 13.08 -55.74
C SER A 206 -50.46 14.49 -55.18
N PRO A 207 -50.02 15.58 -55.85
CA PRO A 207 -50.19 16.93 -55.32
C PRO A 207 -51.63 17.47 -55.49
N PRO A 208 -52.16 18.24 -54.50
CA PRO A 208 -53.48 18.88 -54.54
C PRO A 208 -53.47 20.27 -55.23
N PRO A 209 -54.67 20.81 -55.62
CA PRO A 209 -54.82 21.84 -56.66
C PRO A 209 -54.75 23.30 -56.15
N PRO A 210 -54.55 24.30 -57.04
CA PRO A 210 -54.43 25.71 -56.65
C PRO A 210 -55.80 26.40 -56.50
N ALA A 211 -55.89 27.33 -55.54
CA ALA A 211 -57.11 28.05 -55.16
C ALA A 211 -57.20 29.49 -55.70
N LEU A 212 -58.40 29.77 -56.23
CA LEU A 212 -59.21 31.01 -56.35
C LEU A 212 -58.63 32.35 -56.90
N ALA A 213 -59.42 32.93 -57.80
CA ALA A 213 -59.60 34.37 -57.95
C ALA A 213 -61.11 34.69 -58.11
N ASP A 214 -61.62 35.59 -57.27
CA ASP A 214 -62.97 36.15 -57.32
C ASP A 214 -63.16 37.12 -58.50
N GLY A 215 -64.39 37.23 -59.01
CA GLY A 215 -64.78 38.26 -59.96
C GLY A 215 -66.29 38.36 -60.21
N ALA A 216 -66.92 39.35 -59.55
CA ALA A 216 -68.00 40.26 -59.98
C ALA A 216 -69.17 39.78 -60.86
N ALA A 217 -70.41 40.11 -60.46
CA ALA A 217 -71.30 41.04 -61.19
C ALA A 217 -72.63 41.28 -60.45
N ASP A 218 -73.04 42.55 -60.44
CA ASP A 218 -74.26 43.15 -59.90
C ASP A 218 -75.56 42.70 -60.59
N HIS A 219 -76.68 42.67 -59.85
CA HIS A 219 -77.93 43.43 -60.12
C HIS A 219 -79.00 43.23 -59.03
#